data_AF-G7JJD3-F1
#
_entry.id   AF-G7JJD3-F1
#
_cell.length_a   1.000
_cell.length_b   1.000
_cell.length_c   1.000
_cell.angle_alpha   90.00
_cell.angle_beta   90.00
_cell.angle_gamma   90.00
#
_symmetry.space_group_name_H-M   'P 1'
#
loop_
_entity.id
_entity.type
_entity.pdbx_description
1 polymer ?
#
loop_
_entity_poly.entity_id
_entity_poly.type
_entity_poly.pdbx_seq_one_letter_code
_entity_poly.pdbx_strand_id
1 'polypeptide(L)'
;MSLRKVNLSGHCHAIDSLLMHLCKNCEFLEEVTIMNCSSITCIGIASANRERPTLKSISITWRSIKPRYNNINSHFIDLLVSLKGLTCLDLSSSCIPDELLSSIAIGGLPLRRLVLHNCTGYSYLLDVRECDYISDEGVIQVLRRCCKIRHLNLAGCLGVNLCAMNFDVSKLEVLSLSHTRVDDKYSM
;
A
#
# COMPACT_ATOMS: atom_id res chain seq x y z
N MET A 1 -15.67 24.84 0.67
CA MET A 1 -16.29 23.50 0.54
C MET A 1 -15.65 22.58 1.58
N SER A 2 -16.40 21.76 2.33
CA SER A 2 -15.94 20.97 3.49
C SER A 2 -15.54 19.52 3.15
N LEU A 3 -15.24 19.22 1.88
CA LEU A 3 -14.95 17.87 1.42
C LEU A 3 -13.64 17.35 2.05
N ARG A 4 -13.74 16.25 2.81
CA ARG A 4 -12.62 15.61 3.52
C ARG A 4 -12.19 14.28 2.91
N LYS A 5 -13.10 13.59 2.26
CA LYS A 5 -12.90 12.24 1.72
C LYS A 5 -13.49 12.20 0.32
N VAL A 6 -12.78 11.60 -0.62
CA VAL A 6 -13.28 11.38 -1.96
C VAL A 6 -12.94 9.98 -2.44
N ASN A 7 -13.91 9.37 -3.11
CA ASN A 7 -13.74 8.10 -3.80
C ASN A 7 -13.85 8.35 -5.31
N LEU A 8 -12.77 8.07 -6.03
CA LEU A 8 -12.64 8.25 -7.47
C LEU A 8 -12.53 6.90 -8.20
N SER A 9 -12.97 5.83 -7.56
CA SER A 9 -12.88 4.46 -8.10
C SER A 9 -13.74 4.28 -9.35
N GLY A 10 -13.27 3.46 -10.29
CA GLY A 10 -13.97 3.17 -11.54
C GLY A 10 -13.91 4.27 -12.60
N HIS A 11 -13.26 5.39 -12.32
CA HIS A 11 -13.02 6.45 -13.30
C HIS A 11 -11.69 6.19 -14.04
N CYS A 12 -11.79 5.68 -15.27
CA CYS A 12 -10.63 5.33 -16.09
C CYS A 12 -10.14 6.46 -17.01
N HIS A 13 -10.88 7.56 -17.15
CA HIS A 13 -10.51 8.69 -18.00
C HIS A 13 -10.22 9.95 -17.17
N ALA A 14 -9.13 10.65 -17.51
CA ALA A 14 -8.72 11.93 -16.90
C ALA A 14 -8.61 11.93 -15.35
N ILE A 15 -8.29 10.77 -14.75
CA ILE A 15 -8.21 10.61 -13.30
C ILE A 15 -7.14 11.49 -12.65
N ASP A 16 -5.97 11.65 -13.29
CA ASP A 16 -4.91 12.55 -12.84
C ASP A 16 -5.40 14.00 -12.75
N SER A 17 -6.09 14.46 -13.80
CA SER A 17 -6.64 15.83 -13.85
C SER A 17 -7.74 16.05 -12.82
N LEU A 18 -8.63 15.07 -12.63
CA LEU A 18 -9.68 15.12 -11.63
C LEU A 18 -9.11 15.16 -10.21
N LEU A 19 -8.14 14.28 -9.92
CA LEU A 19 -7.46 14.24 -8.62
C LEU A 19 -6.76 15.56 -8.33
N MET A 20 -5.99 16.10 -9.30
CA MET A 20 -5.31 17.38 -9.16
C MET A 20 -6.30 18.52 -8.93
N HIS A 21 -7.40 18.58 -9.69
CA HIS A 21 -8.43 19.59 -9.53
C HIS A 21 -9.06 19.55 -8.13
N LEU A 22 -9.34 18.37 -7.60
CA LEU A 22 -9.87 18.20 -6.24
C LEU A 22 -8.85 18.62 -5.19
N CYS A 23 -7.58 18.21 -5.32
CA CYS A 23 -6.52 18.58 -4.38
C CYS A 23 -6.28 20.09 -4.34
N LYS A 24 -6.39 20.77 -5.49
CA LYS A 24 -6.28 22.22 -5.60
C LYS A 24 -7.43 22.98 -4.92
N ASN A 25 -8.67 22.51 -5.11
CA ASN A 25 -9.86 23.27 -4.70
C ASN A 25 -10.49 22.83 -3.37
N CYS A 26 -10.17 21.64 -2.87
CA CYS A 26 -10.73 21.10 -1.63
C CYS A 26 -9.74 21.27 -0.48
N GLU A 27 -9.86 22.38 0.26
CA GLU A 27 -8.90 22.77 1.30
C GLU A 27 -8.73 21.73 2.42
N PHE A 28 -9.82 21.03 2.75
CA PHE A 28 -9.88 20.06 3.84
C PHE A 28 -9.76 18.60 3.38
N LEU A 29 -9.39 18.36 2.12
CA LEU A 29 -9.28 17.00 1.59
C LEU A 29 -8.14 16.26 2.29
N GLU A 30 -8.45 15.13 2.92
CA GLU A 30 -7.52 14.32 3.71
C GLU A 30 -7.43 12.87 3.21
N GLU A 31 -8.48 12.36 2.56
CA GLU A 31 -8.56 10.95 2.16
C GLU A 31 -8.98 10.79 0.70
N VAL A 32 -8.20 10.03 -0.05
CA VAL A 32 -8.45 9.72 -1.45
C VAL A 32 -8.46 8.21 -1.64
N THR A 33 -9.50 7.70 -2.31
CA THR A 33 -9.61 6.31 -2.73
C THR A 33 -9.70 6.22 -4.25
N ILE A 34 -8.83 5.43 -4.87
CA ILE A 34 -8.74 5.23 -6.33
C ILE A 34 -8.62 3.71 -6.58
N MET A 35 -9.75 3.02 -6.65
CA MET A 35 -9.80 1.59 -6.97
C MET A 35 -10.23 1.38 -8.42
N ASN A 36 -9.69 0.34 -9.07
CA ASN A 36 -10.08 -0.04 -10.42
C ASN A 36 -9.89 1.10 -11.46
N CYS A 37 -8.84 1.91 -11.29
CA CYS A 37 -8.46 2.95 -12.23
C CYS A 37 -7.12 2.57 -12.87
N SER A 38 -7.14 2.19 -14.14
CA SER A 38 -5.94 1.80 -14.89
C SER A 38 -5.04 2.98 -15.29
N SER A 39 -5.56 4.20 -15.21
CA SER A 39 -4.94 5.39 -15.81
C SER A 39 -4.33 6.35 -14.78
N ILE A 40 -4.39 6.04 -13.48
CA ILE A 40 -3.76 6.86 -12.44
C ILE A 40 -2.24 6.71 -12.55
N THR A 41 -1.52 7.81 -12.69
CA THR A 41 -0.06 7.79 -12.86
C THR A 41 0.66 8.29 -11.61
N CYS A 42 1.95 7.97 -11.50
CA CYS A 42 2.82 8.55 -10.49
C CYS A 42 2.86 10.08 -10.62
N ILE A 43 2.79 10.62 -11.84
CA ILE A 43 2.77 12.07 -12.09
C ILE A 43 1.49 12.70 -11.53
N GLY A 44 0.34 12.04 -11.71
CA GLY A 44 -0.94 12.45 -11.15
C GLY A 44 -0.91 12.52 -9.62
N ILE A 45 -0.41 11.45 -8.98
CA ILE A 45 -0.29 11.38 -7.51
C ILE A 45 0.74 12.42 -6.99
N ALA A 46 1.86 12.61 -7.69
CA ALA A 46 2.86 13.61 -7.34
C ALA A 46 2.30 15.04 -7.40
N SER A 47 1.57 15.34 -8.48
CA SER A 47 0.89 16.63 -8.64
C SER A 47 -0.14 16.85 -7.54
N ALA A 48 -0.94 15.82 -7.23
CA ALA A 48 -1.92 15.86 -6.16
C ALA A 48 -1.28 16.14 -4.79
N ASN A 49 -0.16 15.48 -4.47
CA ASN A 49 0.58 15.71 -3.24
C ASN A 49 1.16 17.13 -3.16
N ARG A 50 1.69 17.68 -4.26
CA ARG A 50 2.20 19.06 -4.29
C ARG A 50 1.10 20.08 -4.00
N GLU A 51 -0.09 19.87 -4.55
CA GLU A 51 -1.25 20.74 -4.31
C GLU A 51 -1.85 20.55 -2.91
N ARG A 52 -1.78 19.32 -2.35
CA ARG A 52 -2.37 18.98 -1.05
C ARG A 52 -1.43 18.11 -0.20
N PRO A 53 -0.37 18.70 0.39
CA PRO A 53 0.58 17.97 1.24
C PRO A 53 -0.04 17.50 2.57
N THR A 54 -1.27 17.92 2.87
CA THR A 54 -2.04 17.52 4.06
C THR A 54 -2.81 16.22 3.88
N LEU A 55 -2.73 15.56 2.72
CA LEU A 55 -3.33 14.25 2.50
C LEU A 55 -2.79 13.23 3.52
N LYS A 56 -3.72 12.60 4.24
CA LYS A 56 -3.41 11.66 5.33
C LYS A 56 -3.64 10.21 4.94
N SER A 57 -4.52 9.96 3.98
CA SER A 57 -4.91 8.62 3.56
C SER A 57 -4.95 8.51 2.05
N ILE A 58 -4.29 7.48 1.52
CA ILE A 58 -4.36 7.10 0.12
C ILE A 58 -4.67 5.61 0.06
N SER A 59 -5.73 5.27 -0.68
CA SER A 59 -6.06 3.89 -1.06
C SER A 59 -6.00 3.79 -2.59
N ILE A 60 -5.11 2.95 -3.11
CA ILE A 60 -4.96 2.72 -4.55
C ILE A 60 -4.93 1.23 -4.81
N THR A 61 -5.84 0.76 -5.66
CA THR A 61 -5.89 -0.64 -6.10
C THR A 61 -5.95 -0.70 -7.61
N TRP A 62 -4.95 -1.34 -8.21
CA TRP A 62 -4.94 -1.64 -9.63
C TRP A 62 -5.48 -3.04 -9.85
N ARG A 63 -6.66 -3.13 -10.46
CA ARG A 63 -7.21 -4.41 -10.89
C ARG A 63 -6.44 -4.87 -12.13
N SER A 64 -5.26 -5.46 -11.92
CA SER A 64 -4.44 -5.89 -13.04
C SER A 64 -5.03 -7.15 -13.67
N ILE A 65 -5.60 -7.00 -14.87
CA ILE A 65 -6.05 -8.13 -15.71
C ILE A 65 -4.82 -8.90 -16.26
N LYS A 66 -3.62 -8.29 -16.19
CA LYS A 66 -2.37 -8.86 -16.67
C LYS A 66 -1.28 -8.73 -15.59
N PRO A 67 -0.93 -9.80 -14.86
CA PRO A 67 0.03 -9.76 -13.74
C PRO A 67 1.43 -9.20 -14.08
N ARG A 68 1.73 -8.97 -15.37
CA ARG A 68 3.00 -8.38 -15.85
C ARG A 68 3.10 -6.87 -15.71
N TYR A 69 2.01 -6.14 -15.46
CA TYR A 69 2.08 -4.69 -15.26
C TYR A 69 2.03 -4.39 -13.77
N ASN A 70 3.20 -4.38 -13.14
CA ASN A 70 3.33 -3.81 -11.81
C ASN A 70 3.44 -2.28 -11.95
N ASN A 71 2.44 -1.56 -11.43
CA ASN A 71 2.47 -0.09 -11.41
C ASN A 71 3.36 0.46 -10.27
N ILE A 72 3.85 -0.42 -9.40
CA ILE A 72 4.82 -0.09 -8.35
C ILE A 72 6.22 -0.27 -8.92
N ASN A 73 6.81 0.83 -9.36
CA ASN A 73 8.22 0.94 -9.77
C ASN A 73 8.97 1.89 -8.82
N SER A 74 10.28 2.07 -9.03
CA SER A 74 11.11 2.97 -8.23
C SER A 74 10.55 4.40 -8.12
N HIS A 75 10.04 4.97 -9.23
CA HIS A 75 9.42 6.29 -9.21
C HIS A 75 8.18 6.37 -8.32
N PHE A 76 7.34 5.33 -8.31
CA PHE A 76 6.19 5.25 -7.42
C PHE A 76 6.64 5.13 -5.95
N ILE A 77 7.67 4.33 -5.68
CA ILE A 77 8.23 4.15 -4.34
C ILE A 77 8.77 5.48 -3.81
N ASP A 78 9.61 6.18 -4.58
CA ASP A 78 10.16 7.50 -4.24
C ASP A 78 9.07 8.52 -3.94
N LEU A 79 8.04 8.53 -4.79
CA LEU A 79 6.86 9.37 -4.59
C LEU A 79 6.17 9.03 -3.27
N LEU A 80 5.89 7.76 -3.00
CA LEU A 80 5.15 7.33 -1.82
C LEU A 80 5.91 7.69 -0.53
N VAL A 81 7.23 7.49 -0.48
CA VAL A 81 8.04 7.84 0.69
C VAL A 81 8.21 9.35 0.87
N SER A 82 7.93 10.16 -0.15
CA SER A 82 7.88 11.62 -0.06
C SER A 82 6.63 12.15 0.66
N LEU A 83 5.58 11.32 0.81
CA LEU A 83 4.31 11.69 1.43
C LEU A 83 4.41 11.73 2.97
N LYS A 84 5.14 12.69 3.53
CA LYS A 84 5.47 12.74 4.97
C LYS A 84 4.26 12.88 5.91
N GLY A 85 3.09 13.30 5.39
CA GLY A 85 1.83 13.37 6.13
C GLY A 85 1.02 12.07 6.13
N LEU A 86 1.45 11.04 5.37
CA LEU A 86 0.66 9.84 5.16
C LEU A 86 0.59 8.97 6.43
N THR A 87 -0.62 8.77 6.93
CA THR A 87 -0.91 7.96 8.13
C THR A 87 -1.66 6.68 7.79
N CYS A 88 -2.30 6.63 6.63
CA CYS A 88 -3.01 5.45 6.15
C CYS A 88 -2.63 5.18 4.69
N LEU A 89 -2.17 3.97 4.44
CA LEU A 89 -1.86 3.48 3.10
C LEU A 89 -2.59 2.16 2.88
N ASP A 90 -3.31 2.10 1.78
CA ASP A 90 -3.97 0.88 1.32
C ASP A 90 -3.56 0.62 -0.13
N LEU A 91 -2.91 -0.52 -0.34
CA LEU A 91 -2.44 -0.99 -1.64
C LEU A 91 -3.00 -2.39 -1.94
N SER A 92 -4.18 -2.70 -1.39
CA SER A 92 -4.82 -4.01 -1.54
C SER A 92 -4.87 -4.47 -2.99
N SER A 93 -4.71 -5.78 -3.20
CA SER A 93 -4.72 -6.46 -4.49
C SER A 93 -3.65 -5.97 -5.47
N SER A 94 -2.55 -5.40 -4.96
CA SER A 94 -1.40 -4.98 -5.77
C SER A 94 -0.23 -5.97 -5.63
N CYS A 95 0.61 -6.06 -6.66
CA CYS A 95 1.87 -6.79 -6.58
C CYS A 95 2.90 -5.95 -5.81
N ILE A 96 3.09 -6.23 -4.52
CA ILE A 96 3.98 -5.46 -3.65
C ILE A 96 5.38 -6.07 -3.63
N PRO A 97 6.42 -5.36 -4.11
CA PRO A 97 7.79 -5.79 -3.92
C PRO A 97 8.29 -5.47 -2.50
N ASP A 98 9.17 -6.28 -1.95
CA ASP A 98 9.82 -6.02 -0.65
C ASP A 98 10.63 -4.70 -0.64
N GLU A 99 11.10 -4.26 -1.82
CA GLU A 99 11.73 -2.94 -2.00
C GLU A 99 10.80 -1.80 -1.56
N LEU A 100 9.49 -1.89 -1.86
CA LEU A 100 8.51 -0.89 -1.40
C LEU A 100 8.41 -0.89 0.13
N LEU A 101 8.33 -2.07 0.74
CA LEU A 101 8.22 -2.21 2.20
C LEU A 101 9.47 -1.68 2.91
N SER A 102 10.65 -2.03 2.39
CA SER A 102 11.95 -1.52 2.86
C SER A 102 12.01 0.01 2.77
N SER A 103 11.53 0.56 1.65
CA SER A 103 11.50 2.01 1.41
C SER A 103 10.52 2.73 2.34
N ILE A 104 9.34 2.15 2.61
CA ILE A 104 8.40 2.65 3.62
C ILE A 104 9.07 2.66 5.01
N ALA A 105 9.76 1.58 5.35
CA ALA A 105 10.43 1.41 6.64
C ALA A 105 11.59 2.40 6.82
N ILE A 106 12.38 2.67 5.77
CA ILE A 106 13.47 3.65 5.76
C ILE A 106 12.93 5.08 5.71
N GLY A 107 11.88 5.32 4.93
CA GLY A 107 11.31 6.63 4.66
C GLY A 107 10.68 7.32 5.88
N GLY A 108 10.48 6.57 6.98
CA GLY A 108 10.04 7.09 8.27
C GLY A 108 8.61 7.64 8.25
N LEU A 109 7.75 7.10 7.39
CA LEU A 109 6.37 7.55 7.27
C LEU A 109 5.61 7.37 8.60
N PRO A 110 4.76 8.32 9.01
CA PRO A 110 4.00 8.22 10.25
C PRO A 110 2.76 7.31 10.11
N LEU A 111 2.90 6.19 9.39
CA LEU A 111 1.81 5.25 9.13
C LEU A 111 1.27 4.69 10.45
N ARG A 112 -0.04 4.78 10.60
CA ARG A 112 -0.85 4.14 11.65
C ARG A 112 -1.62 2.94 11.11
N ARG A 113 -1.95 2.97 9.82
CA ARG A 113 -2.67 1.89 9.12
C ARG A 113 -1.98 1.55 7.82
N LEU A 114 -1.69 0.26 7.65
CA LEU A 114 -1.16 -0.31 6.41
C LEU A 114 -2.05 -1.49 5.99
N VAL A 115 -2.63 -1.42 4.80
CA VAL A 115 -3.51 -2.46 4.26
C VAL A 115 -2.89 -3.01 2.98
N LEU A 116 -2.54 -4.29 3.01
CA LEU A 116 -1.95 -5.05 1.90
C LEU A 116 -2.80 -6.31 1.65
N HIS A 117 -4.12 -6.18 1.71
CA HIS A 117 -5.03 -7.31 1.55
C HIS A 117 -4.92 -7.90 0.13
N ASN A 118 -4.82 -9.22 0.03
CA ASN A 118 -4.76 -9.97 -1.22
C ASN A 118 -3.57 -9.56 -2.11
N CYS A 119 -2.47 -9.11 -1.51
CA CYS A 119 -1.22 -8.86 -2.22
C CYS A 119 -0.48 -10.18 -2.44
N THR A 120 -0.94 -10.98 -3.40
CA THR A 120 -0.36 -12.28 -3.72
C THR A 120 0.76 -12.15 -4.75
N GLY A 121 1.93 -12.70 -4.46
CA GLY A 121 2.99 -12.84 -5.44
C GLY A 121 2.81 -13.99 -6.43
N TYR A 122 1.97 -14.96 -6.09
CA TYR A 122 1.86 -16.18 -6.87
C TYR A 122 0.71 -16.07 -7.87
N SER A 123 1.01 -15.65 -9.10
CA SER A 123 0.14 -16.03 -10.20
C SER A 123 0.49 -17.47 -10.57
N TYR A 124 -0.42 -18.42 -10.31
CA TYR A 124 -0.30 -19.82 -10.74
C TYR A 124 -0.13 -20.00 -12.26
N LEU A 125 -0.16 -18.91 -13.03
CA LEU A 125 -0.25 -18.92 -14.49
C LEU A 125 1.04 -18.50 -15.21
N LEU A 126 2.04 -17.95 -14.53
CA LEU A 126 3.23 -17.45 -15.22
C LEU A 126 4.51 -17.66 -14.39
N ASP A 127 5.38 -18.48 -14.96
CA ASP A 127 6.76 -18.79 -14.59
C ASP A 127 7.66 -17.53 -14.65
N VAL A 128 7.41 -16.57 -13.76
CA VAL A 128 8.27 -15.40 -13.58
C VAL A 128 8.82 -15.45 -12.17
N ARG A 129 10.03 -16.04 -12.07
CA ARG A 129 10.83 -16.17 -10.84
C ARG A 129 11.50 -14.85 -10.40
N GLU A 130 11.14 -13.72 -10.98
CA GLU A 130 11.88 -12.44 -10.86
C GLU A 130 11.06 -11.32 -10.19
N CYS A 131 10.11 -11.64 -9.32
CA CYS A 131 9.47 -10.63 -8.50
C CYS A 131 9.67 -10.98 -7.03
N ASP A 132 10.42 -10.13 -6.34
CA ASP A 132 10.60 -10.16 -4.89
C ASP A 132 9.30 -9.73 -4.20
N TYR A 133 8.29 -10.60 -4.24
CA TYR A 133 6.99 -10.33 -3.64
C TYR A 133 7.07 -10.24 -2.12
N ILE A 134 6.05 -9.63 -1.51
CA ILE A 134 5.91 -9.50 -0.05
C ILE A 134 6.35 -10.76 0.70
N SER A 135 7.43 -10.61 1.48
CA SER A 135 7.98 -11.66 2.32
C SER A 135 7.84 -11.32 3.80
N ASP A 136 8.11 -12.30 4.66
CA ASP A 136 8.18 -12.09 6.10
C ASP A 136 9.20 -11.01 6.47
N GLU A 137 10.35 -10.98 5.82
CA GLU A 137 11.42 -10.02 6.12
C GLU A 137 10.98 -8.60 5.80
N GLY A 138 10.35 -8.37 4.64
CA GLY A 138 9.81 -7.07 4.27
C GLY A 138 8.77 -6.54 5.28
N VAL A 139 7.86 -7.41 5.73
CA VAL A 139 6.86 -7.04 6.75
C VAL A 139 7.51 -6.79 8.12
N ILE A 140 8.48 -7.64 8.53
CA ILE A 140 9.22 -7.48 9.78
C ILE A 140 9.95 -6.14 9.82
N GLN A 141 10.58 -5.73 8.71
CA GLN A 141 11.26 -4.43 8.63
C GLN A 141 10.31 -3.25 8.83
N VAL A 142 9.13 -3.31 8.20
CA VAL A 142 8.09 -2.29 8.39
C VAL A 142 7.66 -2.23 9.86
N LEU A 143 7.36 -3.36 10.49
CA LEU A 143 6.93 -3.35 11.90
C LEU A 143 8.03 -2.89 12.87
N ARG A 144 9.30 -3.22 12.61
CA ARG A 144 10.43 -2.77 13.43
C ARG A 144 10.66 -1.27 13.36
N ARG A 145 10.49 -0.65 12.18
CA ARG A 145 10.82 0.76 11.96
C ARG A 145 9.61 1.70 12.04
N CYS A 146 8.46 1.28 11.52
CA CYS A 146 7.22 2.06 11.55
C CYS A 146 6.49 1.86 12.88
N CYS A 147 7.09 2.34 13.98
CA CYS A 147 6.62 2.15 15.35
C CYS A 147 5.26 2.81 15.69
N LYS A 148 4.64 3.51 14.74
CA LYS A 148 3.30 4.12 14.86
C LYS A 148 2.19 3.25 14.28
N ILE A 149 2.53 2.16 13.57
CA ILE A 149 1.54 1.26 13.00
C ILE A 149 0.76 0.60 14.14
N ARG A 150 -0.56 0.74 14.05
CA ARG A 150 -1.54 0.12 14.95
C ARG A 150 -2.37 -0.91 14.21
N HIS A 151 -2.67 -0.67 12.93
CA HIS A 151 -3.49 -1.56 12.12
C HIS A 151 -2.69 -2.07 10.92
N LEU A 152 -2.52 -3.40 10.84
CA LEU A 152 -1.89 -4.07 9.72
C LEU A 152 -2.82 -5.15 9.18
N ASN A 153 -3.11 -5.11 7.88
CA ASN A 153 -3.90 -6.13 7.21
C ASN A 153 -3.08 -6.80 6.10
N LEU A 154 -2.82 -8.10 6.28
CA LEU A 154 -2.11 -8.97 5.34
C LEU A 154 -3.00 -10.13 4.87
N ALA A 155 -4.31 -10.05 5.10
CA ALA A 155 -5.23 -11.11 4.73
C ALA A 155 -5.10 -11.47 3.25
N GLY A 156 -4.97 -12.76 2.91
CA GLY A 156 -4.78 -13.23 1.54
C GLY A 156 -3.35 -13.12 1.01
N CYS A 157 -2.39 -12.66 1.81
CA CYS A 157 -0.97 -12.68 1.44
C CYS A 157 -0.37 -14.07 1.65
N LEU A 158 -0.45 -14.93 0.62
CA LEU A 158 0.01 -16.32 0.68
C LEU A 158 1.53 -16.49 0.86
N GLY A 159 2.33 -15.46 0.57
CA GLY A 159 3.79 -15.46 0.73
C GLY A 159 4.29 -15.11 2.14
N VAL A 160 3.36 -14.74 3.03
CA VAL A 160 3.70 -14.31 4.40
C VAL A 160 3.32 -15.41 5.38
N ASN A 161 4.30 -15.81 6.19
CA ASN A 161 4.20 -16.72 7.32
C ASN A 161 4.98 -16.12 8.50
N LEU A 162 4.31 -15.25 9.28
CA LEU A 162 4.89 -14.44 10.37
C LEU A 162 5.47 -15.23 11.57
N CYS A 163 5.80 -16.50 11.41
CA CYS A 163 6.38 -17.39 12.43
C CYS A 163 7.68 -16.89 13.09
N ALA A 164 8.43 -16.01 12.42
CA ALA A 164 9.66 -15.42 12.96
C ALA A 164 9.43 -14.04 13.63
N MET A 165 8.18 -13.57 13.64
CA MET A 165 7.85 -12.23 14.12
C MET A 165 7.73 -12.21 15.64
N ASN A 166 8.50 -11.32 16.29
CA ASN A 166 8.30 -11.02 17.70
C ASN A 166 7.29 -9.87 17.81
N PHE A 167 6.07 -10.15 18.28
CA PHE A 167 5.02 -9.14 18.42
C PHE A 167 5.27 -8.18 19.59
N ASP A 168 6.12 -8.52 20.56
CA ASP A 168 6.36 -7.70 21.76
C ASP A 168 6.99 -6.33 21.45
N VAL A 169 7.66 -6.21 20.29
CA VAL A 169 8.25 -4.93 19.85
C VAL A 169 7.27 -4.05 19.07
N SER A 170 6.08 -4.56 18.76
CA SER A 170 5.09 -3.88 17.93
C SER A 170 4.00 -3.22 18.76
N LYS A 171 3.53 -2.05 18.33
CA LYS A 171 2.36 -1.35 18.92
C LYS A 171 1.06 -1.68 18.18
N LEU A 172 1.01 -2.85 17.53
CA LEU A 172 -0.14 -3.32 16.79
C LEU A 172 -1.34 -3.50 17.73
N GLU A 173 -2.47 -2.93 17.34
CA GLU A 173 -3.77 -3.07 17.98
C GLU A 173 -4.69 -3.98 17.15
N VAL A 174 -4.51 -3.98 15.83
CA VAL A 174 -5.31 -4.78 14.87
C VAL A 174 -4.39 -5.44 13.87
N LEU A 175 -4.44 -6.78 13.81
CA LEU A 175 -3.70 -7.60 12.85
C LEU A 175 -4.67 -8.55 12.14
N SER A 176 -4.69 -8.52 10.80
CA SER A 176 -5.47 -9.45 9.99
C SER A 176 -4.57 -10.34 9.16
N LEU A 177 -4.68 -11.66 9.38
CA LEU A 177 -3.92 -12.74 8.72
C LEU A 177 -4.85 -13.79 8.10
N SER A 178 -6.14 -13.47 7.88
CA SER A 178 -7.07 -14.44 7.28
C SER A 178 -6.57 -14.87 5.91
N HIS A 179 -6.57 -16.17 5.63
CA HIS A 179 -6.07 -16.72 4.35
C HIS A 179 -4.58 -16.42 4.08
N THR A 180 -3.74 -16.28 5.12
CA THR A 180 -2.28 -16.39 4.99
C THR A 180 -1.82 -17.81 5.32
N ARG A 181 -0.55 -18.13 5.04
CA ARG A 181 0.03 -19.40 5.50
C ARG A 181 0.35 -19.27 6.99
N VAL A 182 -0.06 -20.27 7.78
CA VAL A 182 0.33 -20.41 9.18
C VAL A 182 0.84 -21.84 9.30
N ASP A 183 2.15 -22.02 9.31
CA ASP A 183 2.73 -23.35 9.50
C ASP A 183 2.89 -23.59 11.01
N ASP A 184 2.15 -24.56 11.55
CA ASP A 184 2.33 -25.01 12.93
C ASP A 184 3.73 -25.63 13.06
N LYS A 185 4.61 -25.03 13.87
CA LYS A 185 5.96 -25.56 14.20
C LYS A 185 5.96 -26.91 14.95
N TYR A 186 4.84 -27.66 14.95
CA TYR A 186 4.67 -28.93 15.64
C TYR A 186 4.04 -30.05 14.80
N SER A 187 3.98 -29.91 13.48
CA SER A 187 3.63 -31.03 12.61
C SER A 187 4.89 -31.86 12.32
N MET A 188 5.14 -32.87 13.16
CA MET A 188 6.14 -33.92 12.90
C MET A 188 5.88 -34.67 11.60
#